data_AF-A0A7L0W9T8-F1
#
_entry.id   AF-A0A7L0W9T8-F1
#
_cell.length_a   1.000
_cell.length_b   1.000
_cell.length_c   1.000
_cell.angle_alpha   90.00
_cell.angle_beta   90.00
_cell.angle_gamma   90.00
#
_symmetry.space_group_name_H-M   'P 1'
#
loop_
_entity.id
_entity.type
_entity.pdbx_description
1 polymer ?
#
loop_
_entity_poly.entity_id
_entity_poly.type
_entity_poly.pdbx_seq_one_letter_code
_entity_poly.pdbx_strand_id
1 'polypeptide(L)'
;GAMEHELVLHQLRCNGVLEGIRICRKGFPSRILYADFKQRYKVLNASAIPEGQFIDSKKASEKLLGSIDVDHTQYKFGHTKVFFKAGLLGLLEEMRDEKLAQLITRTQARCRGFLMRVEYQRMVERSKHWPWMKLFFKIKPLLKSAESEKEMANMKEEFEKTKEELAKSEAKRKELEEKMVSLLQEKNDLQLQVQAEADALADAEERCDQLIKTKIQLEAKIKELTERAEDEEEMNAELTAKKRKLEDECSELKKDIDDLELTLAKVEKEKHATENKVKNLTEEMAALDETIAKLTKEKKALQEAHQQTLDDLQAEEDKVNTLTKAKTKLEQQVDDVNMKDFEISQIQSKIEDEQALGMQLQKKIKELQASARIEELEEEIEAERTSRAKAEKHRADLSRELEEISERLEEAGGATAAQIDMNKKREAEFQKMRRDLEEATLQHEATAAALRKKHADSTAELGEQIDNLQRVKQKLEKEKSELKMEIDDLASNMESVSKAKASLEKTCRALEDQLSEIKTKEEEHQRMINDVNAQRARLQTEAGEYSRQV
;
A
#
# COMPACT_ATOMS: atom_id res chain seq x y z
N GLY A 1 -18.35 48.94 -2.61
CA GLY A 1 -17.43 47.83 -2.90
C GLY A 1 -16.09 48.11 -2.27
N ALA A 2 -15.96 47.88 -0.97
CA ALA A 2 -14.65 47.86 -0.32
C ALA A 2 -13.94 46.55 -0.72
N MET A 3 -12.67 46.62 -1.12
CA MET A 3 -11.86 45.47 -1.51
C MET A 3 -10.49 45.60 -0.82
N GLU A 4 -10.10 44.58 -0.07
CA GLU A 4 -8.79 44.51 0.56
C GLU A 4 -7.77 43.90 -0.40
N HIS A 5 -6.82 44.73 -0.83
CA HIS A 5 -5.88 44.35 -1.88
C HIS A 5 -4.98 43.17 -1.49
N GLU A 6 -4.53 43.12 -0.24
CA GLU A 6 -3.63 42.07 0.25
C GLU A 6 -4.29 40.69 0.26
N LEU A 7 -5.56 40.63 0.71
CA LEU A 7 -6.35 39.41 0.70
C LEU A 7 -6.57 38.89 -0.73
N VAL A 8 -6.90 39.80 -1.66
CA VAL A 8 -7.09 39.45 -3.08
C VAL A 8 -5.78 38.96 -3.70
N LEU A 9 -4.64 39.61 -3.41
CA LEU A 9 -3.33 39.16 -3.89
C LEU A 9 -2.98 37.76 -3.39
N HIS A 10 -3.26 37.46 -2.12
CA HIS A 10 -3.04 36.13 -1.55
C HIS A 10 -3.92 35.08 -2.23
N GLN A 11 -5.22 35.36 -2.38
CA GLN A 11 -6.17 34.49 -3.07
C GLN A 11 -5.78 34.22 -4.53
N LEU A 12 -5.36 35.24 -5.29
CA LEU A 12 -4.94 35.09 -6.69
C LEU A 12 -3.69 34.20 -6.85
N ARG A 13 -2.79 34.20 -5.85
CA ARG A 13 -1.61 33.33 -5.84
C ARG A 13 -1.96 31.90 -5.45
N CYS A 14 -2.68 31.70 -4.33
CA CYS A 14 -3.02 30.37 -3.82
C CYS A 14 -3.97 29.62 -4.75
N ASN A 15 -4.91 30.31 -5.40
CA ASN A 15 -5.82 29.70 -6.38
C ASN A 15 -5.16 29.49 -7.75
N GLY A 16 -3.87 29.82 -7.91
CA GLY A 16 -3.14 29.65 -9.16
C GLY A 16 -3.67 30.50 -10.31
N VAL A 17 -4.39 31.59 -10.04
CA VAL A 17 -5.06 32.41 -11.06
C VAL A 17 -4.05 32.99 -12.05
N LEU A 18 -2.87 33.39 -11.57
CA LEU A 18 -1.80 33.88 -12.44
C LEU A 18 -1.28 32.79 -13.40
N GLU A 19 -1.17 31.55 -12.93
CA GLU A 19 -0.78 30.41 -13.78
C GLU A 19 -1.90 30.07 -14.77
N GLY A 20 -3.16 30.05 -14.32
CA GLY A 20 -4.33 29.86 -15.15
C GLY A 20 -4.42 30.89 -16.28
N ILE A 21 -4.21 32.18 -15.97
CA ILE A 21 -4.16 33.25 -16.99
C ILE A 21 -2.97 33.03 -17.94
N ARG A 22 -1.79 32.65 -17.43
CA ARG A 22 -0.60 32.42 -18.27
C ARG A 22 -0.82 31.27 -19.26
N ILE A 23 -1.41 30.17 -18.81
CA ILE A 23 -1.76 29.03 -19.66
C ILE A 23 -2.85 29.42 -20.65
N CYS A 24 -3.91 30.11 -20.23
CA CYS A 24 -4.98 30.56 -21.13
C CYS A 24 -4.49 31.56 -22.20
N ARG A 25 -3.50 32.41 -21.89
CA ARG A 25 -2.89 33.34 -22.88
C ARG A 25 -2.01 32.63 -23.90
N LYS A 26 -1.29 31.57 -23.49
CA LYS A 26 -0.44 30.77 -24.39
C LYS A 26 -1.24 29.71 -25.16
N GLY A 27 -2.29 29.19 -24.54
CA GLY A 27 -3.13 28.12 -25.05
C GLY A 27 -4.31 28.60 -25.89
N PHE A 28 -5.19 27.64 -26.19
CA PHE A 28 -6.38 27.83 -27.02
C PHE A 28 -7.61 27.32 -26.23
N PRO A 29 -8.24 28.19 -25.42
CA PRO A 29 -9.28 27.77 -24.47
C PRO A 29 -10.57 27.26 -25.12
N SER A 30 -10.87 27.70 -26.35
CA SER A 30 -12.08 27.31 -27.07
C SER A 30 -11.79 26.20 -28.08
N ARG A 31 -12.68 25.20 -28.19
CA ARG A 31 -12.51 24.05 -29.11
C ARG A 31 -13.84 23.64 -29.75
N ILE A 32 -13.81 23.36 -31.05
CA ILE A 32 -15.00 22.97 -31.83
C ILE A 32 -14.67 21.76 -32.71
N LEU A 33 -15.61 20.82 -32.83
CA LEU A 33 -15.48 19.68 -33.74
C LEU A 33 -15.49 20.14 -35.20
N TYR A 34 -14.72 19.48 -36.06
CA TYR A 34 -14.61 19.86 -37.46
C TYR A 34 -15.95 19.85 -38.22
N ALA A 35 -16.83 18.89 -37.92
CA ALA A 35 -18.15 18.82 -38.55
C ALA A 35 -19.00 20.05 -38.20
N ASP A 36 -19.06 20.40 -36.92
CA ASP A 36 -19.80 21.56 -36.41
C ASP A 36 -19.23 22.86 -36.96
N PHE A 37 -17.89 23.00 -36.96
CA PHE A 37 -17.22 24.18 -37.50
C PHE A 37 -17.55 24.37 -38.99
N LYS A 38 -17.38 23.30 -39.79
CA LYS A 38 -17.72 23.30 -41.21
C LYS A 38 -19.17 23.69 -41.44
N GLN A 39 -20.11 23.08 -40.73
CA GLN A 39 -21.54 23.35 -40.90
C GLN A 39 -21.89 24.79 -40.50
N ARG A 40 -21.37 25.27 -39.38
CA ARG A 40 -21.70 26.58 -38.81
C ARG A 40 -21.15 27.74 -39.63
N TYR A 41 -19.90 27.64 -40.08
CA TYR A 41 -19.19 28.74 -40.71
C TYR A 41 -19.10 28.65 -42.24
N LYS A 42 -19.61 27.59 -42.90
CA LYS A 42 -19.63 27.50 -44.38
C LYS A 42 -20.24 28.74 -45.04
N VAL A 43 -21.19 29.40 -44.37
CA VAL A 43 -21.84 30.63 -44.87
C VAL A 43 -20.88 31.82 -45.02
N LEU A 44 -19.76 31.84 -44.28
CA LEU A 44 -18.76 32.90 -44.38
C LEU A 44 -18.12 32.93 -45.77
N ASN A 45 -17.85 31.75 -46.33
CA ASN A 45 -17.34 31.63 -47.68
C ASN A 45 -17.77 30.29 -48.33
N ALA A 46 -18.91 30.31 -49.02
CA ALA A 46 -19.46 29.11 -49.63
C ALA A 46 -18.61 28.57 -50.80
N SER A 47 -17.83 29.41 -51.48
CA SER A 47 -16.99 28.97 -52.61
C SER A 47 -15.73 28.22 -52.16
N ALA A 48 -15.32 28.36 -50.90
CA ALA A 48 -14.17 27.63 -50.34
C ALA A 48 -14.43 26.11 -50.23
N ILE A 49 -15.70 25.69 -50.25
CA ILE A 49 -16.12 24.28 -50.16
C ILE A 49 -17.03 23.96 -51.35
N PRO A 50 -16.47 23.44 -52.47
CA PRO A 50 -17.23 23.08 -53.67
C PRO A 50 -18.43 22.19 -53.37
N GLU A 51 -19.59 22.50 -53.96
CA GLU A 51 -20.79 21.68 -53.83
C GLU A 51 -20.68 20.40 -54.66
N GLY A 52 -21.16 19.27 -54.12
CA GLY A 52 -21.18 17.97 -54.80
C GLY A 52 -19.92 17.11 -54.65
N GLN A 53 -18.82 17.62 -54.07
CA GLN A 53 -17.64 16.81 -53.75
C GLN A 53 -17.56 16.55 -52.25
N PHE A 54 -17.42 15.28 -51.86
CA PHE A 54 -17.15 14.92 -50.48
C PHE A 54 -15.75 15.41 -50.08
N ILE A 55 -15.72 16.41 -49.19
CA ILE A 55 -14.48 16.90 -48.58
C ILE A 55 -14.54 16.58 -47.10
N ASP A 56 -13.50 15.87 -46.64
CA ASP A 56 -13.25 15.60 -45.23
C ASP A 56 -13.41 16.86 -44.38
N SER A 57 -14.04 16.72 -43.21
CA SER A 57 -14.44 17.88 -42.39
C SER A 57 -13.25 18.69 -41.88
N LYS A 58 -12.10 18.04 -41.64
CA LYS A 58 -10.86 18.74 -41.25
C LYS A 58 -10.32 19.55 -42.43
N LYS A 59 -10.15 18.94 -43.60
CA LYS A 59 -9.71 19.65 -44.82
C LYS A 59 -10.64 20.79 -45.21
N ALA A 60 -11.95 20.60 -45.07
CA ALA A 60 -12.94 21.63 -45.34
C ALA A 60 -12.82 22.81 -44.37
N SER A 61 -12.59 22.54 -43.09
CA SER A 61 -12.37 23.58 -42.07
C SER A 61 -11.06 24.33 -42.29
N GLU A 62 -9.99 23.64 -42.71
CA GLU A 62 -8.70 24.24 -43.06
C GLU A 62 -8.83 25.20 -44.25
N LYS A 63 -9.48 24.76 -45.34
CA LYS A 63 -9.75 25.61 -46.50
C LYS A 63 -10.63 26.81 -46.15
N LEU A 64 -11.68 26.59 -45.35
CA LEU A 64 -12.59 27.64 -44.96
C LEU A 64 -11.87 28.71 -44.12
N LEU A 65 -11.16 28.32 -43.05
CA LEU A 65 -10.41 29.26 -42.21
C LEU A 65 -9.30 29.97 -43.00
N GLY A 66 -8.60 29.27 -43.89
CA GLY A 66 -7.58 29.89 -44.74
C GLY A 66 -8.14 30.83 -45.82
N SER A 67 -9.44 30.77 -46.09
CA SER A 67 -10.12 31.66 -47.05
C SER A 67 -10.73 32.91 -46.41
N ILE A 68 -10.76 32.97 -45.07
CA ILE A 68 -11.30 34.08 -44.30
C ILE A 68 -10.12 34.91 -43.81
N ASP A 69 -10.26 36.23 -43.87
CA ASP A 69 -9.22 37.16 -43.40
C ASP A 69 -9.20 37.23 -41.86
N VAL A 70 -8.53 36.26 -41.24
CA VAL A 70 -8.32 36.16 -39.79
C VAL A 70 -6.86 35.88 -39.47
N ASP A 71 -6.40 36.28 -38.29
CA ASP A 71 -5.04 35.97 -37.84
C ASP A 71 -4.83 34.47 -37.63
N HIS A 72 -3.99 33.85 -38.47
CA HIS A 72 -3.69 32.42 -38.45
C HIS A 72 -2.92 31.95 -37.21
N THR A 73 -2.43 32.87 -36.35
CA THR A 73 -1.82 32.52 -35.07
C THR A 73 -2.84 32.31 -33.94
N GLN A 74 -4.10 32.71 -34.17
CA GLN A 74 -5.18 32.64 -33.19
C GLN A 74 -5.93 31.31 -33.18
N TYR A 75 -5.62 30.39 -34.10
CA TYR A 75 -6.19 29.04 -34.10
C TYR A 75 -5.15 27.95 -34.37
N LYS A 76 -5.48 26.72 -33.99
CA LYS A 76 -4.69 25.51 -34.26
C LYS A 76 -5.58 24.33 -34.61
N PHE A 77 -5.10 23.48 -35.53
CA PHE A 77 -5.75 22.25 -35.94
C PHE A 77 -5.27 21.08 -35.08
N GLY A 78 -6.20 20.37 -34.44
CA GLY A 78 -5.93 19.10 -33.77
C GLY A 78 -6.22 17.89 -34.64
N HIS A 79 -6.43 16.74 -34.00
CA HIS A 79 -6.85 15.52 -34.72
C HIS A 79 -8.35 15.53 -35.02
N THR A 80 -9.19 15.92 -34.06
CA THR A 80 -10.66 15.88 -34.17
C THR A 80 -11.34 17.25 -34.05
N LYS A 81 -10.59 18.27 -33.61
CA LYS A 81 -11.13 19.59 -33.26
C LYS A 81 -10.22 20.72 -33.75
N VAL A 82 -10.81 21.88 -34.01
CA VAL A 82 -10.10 23.16 -34.14
C VAL A 82 -10.10 23.85 -32.79
N PHE A 83 -8.98 24.45 -32.43
CA PHE A 83 -8.78 25.18 -31.19
C PHE A 83 -8.59 26.66 -31.49
N PHE A 84 -9.19 27.54 -30.68
CA PHE A 84 -9.19 28.99 -30.86
C PHE A 84 -8.71 29.70 -29.60
N LYS A 85 -7.96 30.78 -29.79
CA LYS A 85 -7.67 31.74 -28.73
C LYS A 85 -8.94 32.50 -28.35
N ALA A 86 -8.94 33.07 -27.13
CA ALA A 86 -10.03 33.92 -26.68
C ALA A 86 -10.23 35.09 -27.66
N GLY A 87 -11.48 35.41 -27.99
CA GLY A 87 -11.86 36.48 -28.91
C GLY A 87 -12.07 36.04 -30.36
N LEU A 88 -11.22 35.17 -30.93
CA LEU A 88 -11.34 34.79 -32.35
C LEU A 88 -12.70 34.13 -32.67
N LEU A 89 -13.21 33.29 -31.77
CA LEU A 89 -14.51 32.66 -31.97
C LEU A 89 -15.67 33.68 -31.99
N GLY A 90 -15.57 34.73 -31.17
CA GLY A 90 -16.54 35.83 -31.17
C GLY A 90 -16.52 36.59 -32.49
N LEU A 91 -15.32 36.92 -32.99
CA LEU A 91 -15.15 37.55 -34.30
C LEU A 91 -15.77 36.70 -35.44
N LEU A 92 -15.56 35.38 -35.42
CA LEU A 92 -16.17 34.48 -36.41
C LEU A 92 -17.71 34.43 -36.32
N GLU A 93 -18.29 34.55 -35.12
CA GLU A 93 -19.75 34.67 -34.97
C GLU A 93 -20.25 36.03 -35.49
N GLU A 94 -19.58 37.13 -35.19
CA GLU A 94 -19.96 38.46 -35.70
C GLU A 94 -19.95 38.50 -37.23
N MET A 95 -18.87 38.01 -37.86
CA MET A 95 -18.79 37.90 -39.33
C MET A 95 -19.92 37.03 -39.91
N ARG A 96 -20.31 35.98 -39.18
CA ARG A 96 -21.38 35.06 -39.59
C ARG A 96 -22.74 35.71 -39.49
N ASP A 97 -23.01 36.41 -38.39
CA ASP A 97 -24.26 37.10 -38.16
C ASP A 97 -24.49 38.22 -39.18
N GLU A 98 -23.45 38.95 -39.57
CA GLU A 98 -23.52 39.93 -40.65
C GLU A 98 -23.93 39.29 -41.99
N LYS A 99 -23.32 38.14 -42.35
CA LYS A 99 -23.67 37.40 -43.57
C LYS A 99 -25.10 36.86 -43.51
N LEU A 100 -25.51 36.30 -42.37
CA LEU A 100 -26.85 35.79 -42.16
C LEU A 100 -27.89 36.91 -42.23
N ALA A 101 -27.62 38.07 -41.64
CA ALA A 101 -28.51 39.23 -41.70
C ALA A 101 -28.77 39.66 -43.16
N GLN A 102 -27.74 39.69 -44.01
CA GLN A 102 -27.89 39.98 -45.44
C GLN A 102 -28.76 38.94 -46.17
N LEU A 103 -28.53 37.65 -45.93
CA LEU A 103 -29.28 36.55 -46.56
C LEU A 103 -30.74 36.51 -46.09
N ILE A 104 -30.96 36.66 -44.79
CA ILE A 104 -32.29 36.69 -44.18
C ILE A 104 -33.06 37.90 -44.70
N THR A 105 -32.45 39.08 -44.80
CA THR A 105 -33.11 40.27 -45.34
C THR A 105 -33.58 40.08 -46.79
N ARG A 106 -32.74 39.47 -47.65
CA ARG A 106 -33.11 39.13 -49.03
C ARG A 106 -34.26 38.11 -49.09
N THR A 107 -34.21 37.10 -48.22
CA THR A 107 -35.25 36.07 -48.13
C THR A 107 -36.56 36.67 -47.65
N GLN A 108 -36.54 37.47 -46.60
CA GLN A 108 -37.70 38.18 -46.08
C GLN A 108 -38.30 39.13 -47.12
N ALA A 109 -37.48 39.85 -47.90
CA ALA A 109 -37.96 40.70 -48.99
C ALA A 109 -38.70 39.89 -50.07
N ARG A 110 -38.17 38.72 -50.47
CA ARG A 110 -38.86 37.81 -51.39
C ARG A 110 -40.18 37.28 -50.81
N CYS A 111 -40.18 36.83 -49.56
CA CYS A 111 -41.38 36.32 -48.89
C CYS A 111 -42.46 37.42 -48.77
N ARG A 112 -42.10 38.62 -48.31
CA ARG A 112 -43.01 39.77 -48.24
C ARG A 112 -43.56 40.11 -49.63
N GLY A 113 -42.71 40.13 -50.66
CA GLY A 113 -43.14 40.36 -52.05
C GLY A 113 -44.08 39.28 -52.59
N PHE A 114 -43.83 38.00 -52.29
CA PHE A 114 -44.71 36.90 -52.67
C PHE A 114 -46.07 37.01 -51.96
N LEU A 115 -46.07 37.21 -50.65
CA LEU A 115 -47.30 37.37 -49.87
C LEU A 115 -48.17 38.51 -50.40
N MET A 116 -47.57 39.67 -50.72
CA MET A 116 -48.30 40.79 -51.29
C MET A 116 -48.88 40.49 -52.68
N ARG A 117 -48.18 39.72 -53.52
CA ARG A 117 -48.71 39.28 -54.82
C ARG A 117 -49.86 38.28 -54.69
N VAL A 118 -49.75 37.33 -53.77
CA VAL A 118 -50.84 36.37 -53.49
C VAL A 118 -52.07 37.12 -52.98
N GLU A 119 -51.88 38.06 -52.05
CA GLU A 119 -53.00 38.85 -51.52
C GLU A 119 -53.62 39.75 -52.59
N TYR A 120 -52.79 40.39 -53.43
CA TYR A 120 -53.28 41.13 -54.59
C TYR A 120 -54.07 40.24 -55.56
N GLN A 121 -53.59 39.03 -55.84
CA GLN A 121 -54.29 38.09 -56.71
C GLN A 121 -55.63 37.66 -56.10
N ARG A 122 -55.70 37.40 -54.79
CA ARG A 122 -56.97 37.15 -54.08
C ARG A 122 -57.92 38.33 -54.20
N MET A 123 -57.43 39.57 -54.07
CA MET A 123 -58.23 40.78 -54.27
C MET A 123 -58.76 40.89 -55.71
N VAL A 124 -57.95 40.57 -56.71
CA VAL A 124 -58.35 40.56 -58.13
C VAL A 124 -59.33 39.42 -58.44
N GLU A 125 -59.12 38.22 -57.88
CA GLU A 125 -60.04 37.08 -58.02
C GLU A 125 -61.41 37.38 -57.40
N ARG A 126 -61.45 38.07 -56.25
CA ARG A 126 -62.71 38.59 -55.67
C ARG A 126 -63.43 39.58 -56.59
N SER A 127 -62.69 40.30 -57.44
CA SER A 127 -63.25 41.25 -58.42
C SER A 127 -63.73 40.60 -59.73
N LYS A 128 -63.33 39.34 -60.03
CA LYS A 128 -63.76 38.62 -61.24
C LYS A 128 -65.04 37.84 -60.98
N HIS A 129 -66.17 38.53 -61.03
CA HIS A 129 -67.48 37.95 -60.81
C HIS A 129 -68.26 37.81 -62.13
N TRP A 130 -68.05 36.72 -62.89
CA TRP A 130 -68.82 36.47 -64.11
C TRP A 130 -70.05 35.59 -63.83
N PRO A 131 -71.27 36.02 -64.18
CA PRO A 131 -72.50 35.24 -63.98
C PRO A 131 -72.47 33.79 -64.51
N TRP A 132 -71.71 33.52 -65.58
CA TRP A 132 -71.59 32.19 -66.19
C TRP A 132 -70.78 31.18 -65.34
N MET A 133 -69.74 31.62 -64.60
CA MET A 133 -68.96 30.73 -63.74
C MET A 133 -69.79 30.27 -62.52
N LYS A 134 -70.70 31.12 -62.02
CA LYS A 134 -71.70 30.71 -61.02
C LYS A 134 -72.59 29.59 -61.52
N LEU A 135 -73.01 29.65 -62.78
CA LEU A 135 -73.82 28.60 -63.40
C LEU A 135 -73.02 27.30 -63.53
N PHE A 136 -71.78 27.38 -64.02
CA PHE A 136 -70.88 26.23 -64.13
C PHE A 136 -70.61 25.55 -62.78
N PHE A 137 -70.27 26.30 -61.72
CA PHE A 137 -70.04 25.73 -60.39
C PHE A 137 -71.32 25.23 -59.70
N LYS A 138 -72.51 25.68 -60.11
CA LYS A 138 -73.78 25.10 -59.65
C LYS A 138 -74.14 23.80 -60.38
N ILE A 139 -73.76 23.68 -61.66
CA ILE A 139 -74.06 22.51 -62.49
C ILE A 139 -73.02 21.40 -62.28
N LYS A 140 -71.74 21.75 -62.09
CA LYS A 140 -70.64 20.79 -62.03
C LYS A 140 -70.75 19.74 -60.89
N PRO A 141 -71.14 20.08 -59.65
CA PRO A 141 -71.34 19.09 -58.57
C PRO A 141 -72.57 18.20 -58.79
N LEU A 142 -73.51 18.62 -59.65
CA LEU A 142 -74.69 17.81 -60.01
C LEU A 142 -74.32 16.70 -61.02
N LEU A 143 -73.14 16.78 -61.64
CA LEU A 143 -72.57 15.73 -62.48
C LEU A 143 -71.87 14.68 -61.58
N LYS A 144 -72.67 13.86 -60.89
CA LYS A 144 -72.26 12.85 -59.90
C LYS A 144 -71.10 11.93 -60.32
N SER A 145 -70.87 11.70 -61.62
CA SER A 145 -69.85 10.75 -62.08
C SER A 145 -68.41 11.25 -61.90
N ALA A 146 -68.15 12.56 -62.10
CA ALA A 146 -66.78 13.08 -62.11
C ALA A 146 -66.20 13.29 -60.71
N GLU A 147 -67.04 13.66 -59.72
CA GLU A 147 -66.60 13.80 -58.33
C GLU A 147 -66.40 12.43 -57.67
N SER A 148 -67.31 11.47 -57.91
CA SER A 148 -67.17 10.12 -57.35
C SER A 148 -65.98 9.33 -57.90
N GLU A 149 -65.62 9.51 -59.16
CA GLU A 149 -64.44 8.88 -59.76
C GLU A 149 -63.12 9.43 -59.16
N LYS A 150 -63.08 10.75 -58.90
CA LYS A 150 -61.94 11.39 -58.23
C LYS A 150 -61.83 10.99 -56.76
N GLU A 151 -62.93 10.92 -56.04
CA GLU A 151 -62.97 10.43 -54.65
C GLU A 151 -62.53 8.97 -54.55
N MET A 152 -62.97 8.12 -55.48
CA MET A 152 -62.56 6.72 -55.53
C MET A 152 -61.06 6.56 -55.84
N ALA A 153 -60.50 7.41 -56.72
CA ALA A 153 -59.07 7.43 -56.99
C ALA A 153 -58.25 7.85 -55.76
N ASN A 154 -58.69 8.91 -55.06
CA ASN A 154 -58.04 9.37 -53.83
C ASN A 154 -58.11 8.30 -52.73
N MET A 155 -59.28 7.70 -52.49
CA MET A 155 -59.43 6.64 -51.48
C MET A 155 -58.56 5.41 -51.78
N LYS A 156 -58.39 5.04 -53.06
CA LYS A 156 -57.49 3.94 -53.44
C LYS A 156 -56.03 4.27 -53.15
N GLU A 157 -55.60 5.51 -53.44
CA GLU A 157 -54.24 5.95 -53.15
C GLU A 157 -53.98 6.01 -51.64
N GLU A 158 -54.92 6.55 -50.87
CA GLU A 158 -54.84 6.59 -49.41
C GLU A 158 -54.81 5.19 -48.81
N PHE A 159 -55.69 4.29 -49.27
CA PHE A 159 -55.72 2.91 -48.82
C PHE A 159 -54.39 2.18 -49.05
N GLU A 160 -53.80 2.29 -50.25
CA GLU A 160 -52.50 1.65 -50.53
C GLU A 160 -51.37 2.27 -49.71
N LYS A 161 -51.34 3.60 -49.53
CA LYS A 161 -50.38 4.27 -48.63
C LYS A 161 -50.48 3.76 -47.19
N THR A 162 -51.69 3.75 -46.63
CA THR A 162 -51.91 3.29 -45.25
C THR A 162 -51.57 1.82 -45.08
N LYS A 163 -51.85 0.99 -46.09
CA LYS A 163 -51.50 -0.43 -46.09
C LYS A 163 -49.98 -0.65 -46.14
N GLU A 164 -49.25 0.09 -46.95
CA GLU A 164 -47.78 0.03 -46.97
C GLU A 164 -47.16 0.51 -45.65
N GLU A 165 -47.69 1.58 -45.06
CA GLU A 165 -47.23 2.10 -43.77
C GLU A 165 -47.50 1.11 -42.64
N LEU A 166 -48.67 0.47 -42.63
CA LEU A 166 -49.00 -0.58 -41.67
C LEU A 166 -48.02 -1.76 -41.78
N ALA A 167 -47.75 -2.24 -42.99
CA ALA A 167 -46.80 -3.34 -43.20
C ALA A 167 -45.38 -2.99 -42.73
N LYS A 168 -44.90 -1.77 -43.02
CA LYS A 168 -43.60 -1.27 -42.55
C LYS A 168 -43.56 -1.17 -41.01
N SER A 169 -44.63 -0.68 -40.40
CA SER A 169 -44.76 -0.57 -38.95
C SER A 169 -44.76 -1.94 -38.26
N GLU A 170 -45.49 -2.91 -38.80
CA GLU A 170 -45.54 -4.27 -38.27
C GLU A 170 -44.20 -4.99 -38.37
N ALA A 171 -43.48 -4.83 -39.50
CA ALA A 171 -42.13 -5.38 -39.65
C ALA A 171 -41.16 -4.79 -38.62
N LYS A 172 -41.20 -3.47 -38.44
CA LYS A 172 -40.36 -2.77 -37.46
C LYS A 172 -40.70 -3.16 -36.02
N ARG A 173 -41.98 -3.37 -35.71
CA ARG A 173 -42.42 -3.86 -34.39
C ARG A 173 -41.84 -5.24 -34.09
N LYS A 174 -41.90 -6.18 -35.04
CA LYS A 174 -41.32 -7.52 -34.86
C LYS A 174 -39.81 -7.47 -34.62
N GLU A 175 -39.07 -6.69 -35.40
CA GLU A 175 -37.62 -6.54 -35.22
C GLU A 175 -37.27 -5.97 -33.83
N LEU A 176 -38.06 -5.01 -33.33
CA LEU A 176 -37.86 -4.45 -31.99
C LEU A 176 -38.24 -5.43 -30.88
N GLU A 177 -39.29 -6.23 -31.06
CA GLU A 177 -39.69 -7.27 -30.11
C GLU A 177 -38.59 -8.35 -29.98
N GLU A 178 -38.01 -8.79 -31.10
CA GLU A 178 -36.89 -9.75 -31.10
C GLU A 178 -35.65 -9.18 -30.38
N LYS A 179 -35.29 -7.92 -30.65
CA LYS A 179 -34.19 -7.25 -29.93
C LYS A 179 -34.48 -7.14 -28.43
N MET A 180 -35.71 -6.82 -28.05
CA MET A 180 -36.08 -6.70 -26.64
C MET A 180 -35.94 -8.04 -25.90
N VAL A 181 -36.30 -9.16 -26.53
CA VAL A 181 -36.09 -10.49 -25.98
C VAL A 181 -34.59 -10.77 -25.77
N SER A 182 -33.74 -10.46 -26.76
CA SER A 182 -32.30 -10.67 -26.64
C SER A 182 -31.68 -9.86 -25.49
N LEU A 183 -32.07 -8.60 -25.33
CA LEU A 183 -31.59 -7.73 -24.25
C LEU A 183 -32.07 -8.18 -22.87
N LEU A 184 -33.31 -8.69 -22.77
CA LEU A 184 -33.82 -9.25 -21.52
C LEU A 184 -33.06 -10.52 -21.12
N GLN A 185 -32.69 -11.35 -22.10
CA GLN A 185 -31.89 -12.54 -21.84
C GLN A 185 -30.47 -12.17 -21.39
N GLU A 186 -29.79 -11.28 -22.11
CA GLU A 186 -28.46 -10.78 -21.72
C GLU A 186 -28.47 -10.14 -20.32
N LYS A 187 -29.51 -9.36 -20.00
CA LYS A 187 -29.68 -8.79 -18.66
C LYS A 187 -29.76 -9.89 -17.59
N ASN A 188 -30.56 -10.93 -17.82
CA ASN A 188 -30.73 -12.03 -16.86
C ASN A 188 -29.43 -12.83 -16.70
N ASP A 189 -28.72 -13.08 -17.80
CA ASP A 189 -27.42 -13.78 -17.77
C ASP A 189 -26.38 -12.98 -16.99
N LEU A 190 -26.28 -11.66 -17.23
CA LEU A 190 -25.42 -10.77 -16.46
C LEU A 190 -25.81 -10.71 -14.97
N GLN A 191 -27.11 -10.72 -14.66
CA GLN A 191 -27.58 -10.72 -13.29
C GLN A 191 -27.19 -12.02 -12.55
N LEU A 192 -27.27 -13.17 -13.22
CA LEU A 192 -26.80 -14.44 -12.68
C LEU A 192 -25.27 -14.44 -12.49
N GLN A 193 -24.53 -13.88 -13.44
CA GLN A 193 -23.07 -13.75 -13.31
C GLN A 193 -22.68 -12.86 -12.13
N VAL A 194 -23.35 -11.72 -11.96
CA VAL A 194 -23.12 -10.83 -10.82
C VAL A 194 -23.41 -11.52 -9.49
N GLN A 195 -24.47 -12.33 -9.42
CA GLN A 195 -24.77 -13.09 -8.20
C GLN A 195 -23.68 -14.13 -7.90
N ALA A 196 -23.22 -14.87 -8.92
CA ALA A 196 -22.16 -15.86 -8.75
C ALA A 196 -20.84 -15.23 -8.31
N GLU A 197 -20.47 -14.07 -8.87
CA GLU A 197 -19.28 -13.32 -8.45
C GLU A 197 -19.42 -12.75 -7.04
N ALA A 198 -20.63 -12.32 -6.63
CA ALA A 198 -20.89 -11.87 -5.27
C ALA A 198 -20.74 -13.00 -4.24
N ASP A 199 -21.25 -14.19 -4.55
CA ASP A 199 -21.11 -15.38 -3.69
C ASP A 199 -19.62 -15.81 -3.61
N ALA A 200 -18.91 -15.82 -4.73
CA ALA A 200 -17.47 -16.11 -4.77
C ALA A 200 -16.63 -15.07 -3.99
N LEU A 201 -17.03 -13.80 -4.02
CA LEU A 201 -16.41 -12.75 -3.22
C LEU A 201 -16.65 -12.99 -1.72
N ALA A 202 -17.87 -13.33 -1.32
CA ALA A 202 -18.19 -13.64 0.08
C ALA A 202 -17.35 -14.83 0.60
N ASP A 203 -17.20 -15.89 -0.19
CA ASP A 203 -16.32 -17.03 0.13
C ASP A 203 -14.84 -16.63 0.23
N ALA A 204 -14.39 -15.66 -0.54
CA ALA A 204 -13.03 -15.12 -0.45
C ALA A 204 -12.84 -14.26 0.81
N GLU A 205 -13.82 -13.42 1.15
CA GLU A 205 -13.84 -12.61 2.36
C GLU A 205 -13.80 -13.49 3.61
N GLU A 206 -14.60 -14.56 3.68
CA GLU A 206 -14.58 -15.49 4.82
C GLU A 206 -13.22 -16.16 5.00
N ARG A 207 -12.58 -16.58 3.89
CA ARG A 207 -11.22 -17.14 3.93
C ARG A 207 -10.19 -16.12 4.42
N CYS A 208 -10.29 -14.87 3.97
CA CYS A 208 -9.43 -13.78 4.46
C CYS A 208 -9.60 -13.55 5.96
N ASP A 209 -10.84 -13.52 6.45
CA ASP A 209 -11.14 -13.37 7.88
C ASP A 209 -10.59 -14.54 8.72
N GLN A 210 -10.71 -15.77 8.22
CA GLN A 210 -10.10 -16.93 8.87
C GLN A 210 -8.57 -16.80 8.94
N LEU A 211 -7.92 -16.39 7.85
CA LEU A 211 -6.47 -16.16 7.82
C LEU A 211 -6.04 -15.05 8.77
N ILE A 212 -6.80 -13.96 8.89
CA ILE A 212 -6.54 -12.87 9.84
C ILE A 212 -6.60 -13.41 11.27
N LYS A 213 -7.62 -14.20 11.62
CA LYS A 213 -7.73 -14.83 12.95
C LYS A 213 -6.54 -15.75 13.25
N THR A 214 -6.14 -16.59 12.30
CA THR A 214 -4.96 -17.45 12.46
C THR A 214 -3.67 -16.65 12.59
N LYS A 215 -3.51 -15.57 11.82
CA LYS A 215 -2.36 -14.66 11.92
C LYS A 215 -2.24 -14.07 13.33
N ILE A 216 -3.33 -13.54 13.88
CA ILE A 216 -3.34 -12.98 15.24
C ILE A 216 -2.92 -14.04 16.27
N GLN A 217 -3.41 -15.29 16.14
CA GLN A 217 -3.00 -16.38 17.03
C GLN A 217 -1.51 -16.73 16.90
N LEU A 218 -0.97 -16.73 15.68
CA LEU A 218 0.45 -16.99 15.44
C LEU A 218 1.33 -15.85 15.96
N GLU A 219 0.93 -14.60 15.78
CA GLU A 219 1.64 -13.44 16.33
C GLU A 219 1.68 -13.48 17.87
N ALA A 220 0.58 -13.87 18.51
CA ALA A 220 0.54 -14.09 19.95
C ALA A 220 1.51 -15.20 20.40
N LYS A 221 1.54 -16.34 19.70
CA LYS A 221 2.48 -17.44 19.99
C LYS A 221 3.95 -17.03 19.78
N ILE A 222 4.24 -16.26 18.74
CA ILE A 222 5.58 -15.75 18.49
C ILE A 222 6.01 -14.87 19.67
N LYS A 223 5.13 -13.97 20.12
CA LYS A 223 5.42 -13.10 21.26
C LYS A 223 5.71 -13.90 22.54
N GLU A 224 4.87 -14.88 22.87
CA GLU A 224 5.08 -15.77 24.03
C GLU A 224 6.42 -16.53 23.96
N LEU A 225 6.75 -17.08 22.77
CA LEU A 225 8.00 -17.80 22.57
C LEU A 225 9.23 -16.89 22.64
N THR A 226 9.12 -15.65 22.17
CA THR A 226 10.20 -14.65 22.28
C THR A 226 10.44 -14.27 23.74
N GLU A 227 9.39 -13.93 24.50
CA GLU A 227 9.51 -13.61 25.93
C GLU A 227 10.15 -14.77 26.69
N ARG A 228 9.73 -16.02 26.42
CA ARG A 228 10.35 -17.20 27.03
C ARG A 228 11.82 -17.39 26.65
N ALA A 229 12.19 -17.09 25.41
CA ALA A 229 13.58 -17.19 24.97
C ALA A 229 14.45 -16.15 25.69
N GLU A 230 13.94 -14.93 25.88
CA GLU A 230 14.62 -13.87 26.65
C GLU A 230 14.84 -14.28 28.12
N ASP A 231 13.82 -14.87 28.77
CA ASP A 231 13.94 -15.38 30.14
C ASP A 231 15.03 -16.49 30.27
N GLU A 232 15.08 -17.42 29.31
CA GLU A 232 16.09 -18.48 29.28
C GLU A 232 17.50 -17.93 29.00
N GLU A 233 17.62 -16.90 28.15
CA GLU A 233 18.89 -16.20 27.91
C GLU A 233 19.38 -15.48 29.17
N GLU A 234 18.50 -14.80 29.91
CA GLU A 234 18.83 -14.17 31.20
C GLU A 234 19.28 -15.23 32.23
N MET A 235 18.53 -16.33 32.37
CA MET A 235 18.91 -17.43 33.26
C MET A 235 20.27 -18.04 32.88
N ASN A 236 20.55 -18.20 31.58
CA ASN A 236 21.83 -18.72 31.12
C ASN A 236 22.98 -17.75 31.41
N ALA A 237 22.76 -16.44 31.26
CA ALA A 237 23.72 -15.42 31.64
C ALA A 237 24.02 -15.45 33.16
N GLU A 238 22.99 -15.58 34.00
CA GLU A 238 23.15 -15.74 35.44
C GLU A 238 23.93 -17.00 35.81
N LEU A 239 23.60 -18.15 35.19
CA LEU A 239 24.29 -19.41 35.41
C LEU A 239 25.76 -19.32 34.98
N THR A 240 26.04 -18.66 33.86
CA THR A 240 27.40 -18.43 33.37
C THR A 240 28.19 -17.54 34.35
N ALA A 241 27.56 -16.49 34.88
CA ALA A 241 28.19 -15.64 35.89
C ALA A 241 28.47 -16.39 37.21
N LYS A 242 27.51 -17.21 37.69
CA LYS A 242 27.70 -18.07 38.86
C LYS A 242 28.80 -19.10 38.64
N LYS A 243 28.83 -19.72 37.46
CA LYS A 243 29.87 -20.67 37.07
C LYS A 243 31.25 -20.01 37.15
N ARG A 244 31.42 -18.82 36.57
CA ARG A 244 32.69 -18.09 36.61
C ARG A 244 33.14 -17.79 38.04
N LYS A 245 32.24 -17.34 38.92
CA LYS A 245 32.55 -17.13 40.34
C LYS A 245 33.02 -18.41 41.04
N LEU A 246 32.34 -19.53 40.79
CA LEU A 246 32.74 -20.82 41.36
C LEU A 246 34.08 -21.31 40.79
N GLU A 247 34.36 -21.06 39.52
CA GLU A 247 35.65 -21.35 38.90
C GLU A 247 36.78 -20.51 39.52
N ASP A 248 36.53 -19.22 39.75
CA ASP A 248 37.45 -18.31 40.43
C ASP A 248 37.72 -18.79 41.87
N GLU A 249 36.67 -19.08 42.66
CA GLU A 249 36.78 -19.63 44.03
C GLU A 249 37.54 -20.98 44.04
N CYS A 250 37.26 -21.87 43.09
CA CYS A 250 38.00 -23.14 42.96
C CYS A 250 39.47 -22.92 42.64
N SER A 251 39.81 -21.90 41.86
CA SER A 251 41.20 -21.56 41.53
C SER A 251 41.95 -20.98 42.74
N GLU A 252 41.28 -20.15 43.54
CA GLU A 252 41.82 -19.62 44.80
C GLU A 252 42.07 -20.75 45.80
N LEU A 253 41.09 -21.63 46.01
CA LEU A 253 41.25 -22.77 46.90
C LEU A 253 42.38 -23.71 46.47
N LYS A 254 42.58 -23.92 45.17
CA LYS A 254 43.73 -24.71 44.68
C LYS A 254 45.05 -24.04 45.04
N LYS A 255 45.14 -22.72 44.87
CA LYS A 255 46.34 -21.96 45.24
C LYS A 255 46.60 -22.04 46.75
N ASP A 256 45.57 -21.89 47.57
CA ASP A 256 45.68 -22.04 49.02
C ASP A 256 46.14 -23.46 49.41
N ILE A 257 45.66 -24.50 48.72
CA ILE A 257 46.13 -25.88 48.92
C ILE A 257 47.62 -25.98 48.57
N ASP A 258 48.05 -25.47 47.42
CA ASP A 258 49.47 -25.50 47.01
C ASP A 258 50.36 -24.75 48.02
N ASP A 259 49.93 -23.58 48.50
CA ASP A 259 50.66 -22.78 49.50
C ASP A 259 50.73 -23.50 50.87
N LEU A 260 49.67 -24.20 51.27
CA LEU A 260 49.65 -25.02 52.47
C LEU A 260 50.54 -26.27 52.33
N GLU A 261 50.59 -26.91 51.17
CA GLU A 261 51.49 -28.03 50.89
C GLU A 261 52.96 -27.59 50.96
N LEU A 262 53.30 -26.42 50.41
CA LEU A 262 54.64 -25.84 50.55
C LEU A 262 55.00 -25.55 52.00
N THR A 263 54.05 -24.99 52.76
CA THR A 263 54.23 -24.70 54.19
C THR A 263 54.42 -25.99 54.98
N LEU A 264 53.64 -27.03 54.69
CA LEU A 264 53.75 -28.34 55.30
C LEU A 264 55.14 -28.95 55.04
N ALA A 265 55.60 -28.96 53.78
CA ALA A 265 56.92 -29.46 53.41
C ALA A 265 58.05 -28.70 54.15
N LYS A 266 57.91 -27.39 54.33
CA LYS A 266 58.86 -26.58 55.10
C LYS A 266 58.86 -26.99 56.57
N VAL A 267 57.69 -27.11 57.19
CA VAL A 267 57.54 -27.56 58.58
C VAL A 267 58.08 -28.98 58.76
N GLU A 268 57.88 -29.88 57.80
CA GLU A 268 58.45 -31.23 57.82
C GLU A 268 59.99 -31.22 57.75
N LYS A 269 60.57 -30.33 56.92
CA LYS A 269 62.04 -30.14 56.87
C LYS A 269 62.58 -29.59 58.18
N GLU A 270 61.91 -28.60 58.78
CA GLU A 270 62.27 -28.05 60.10
C GLU A 270 62.12 -29.11 61.20
N LYS A 271 61.05 -29.92 61.15
CA LYS A 271 60.86 -31.07 62.04
C LYS A 271 62.00 -32.07 61.92
N HIS A 272 62.38 -32.49 60.71
CA HIS A 272 63.52 -33.38 60.52
C HIS A 272 64.84 -32.77 61.00
N ALA A 273 65.06 -31.47 60.79
CA ALA A 273 66.24 -30.78 61.32
C ALA A 273 66.26 -30.80 62.86
N THR A 274 65.12 -30.58 63.51
CA THR A 274 65.01 -30.65 64.97
C THR A 274 65.13 -32.07 65.50
N GLU A 275 64.53 -33.07 64.84
CA GLU A 275 64.70 -34.49 65.17
C GLU A 275 66.17 -34.92 65.10
N ASN A 276 66.89 -34.52 64.05
CA ASN A 276 68.33 -34.78 63.94
C ASN A 276 69.12 -34.10 65.06
N LYS A 277 68.76 -32.86 65.42
CA LYS A 277 69.40 -32.14 66.53
C LYS A 277 69.15 -32.83 67.87
N VAL A 278 67.92 -33.32 68.10
CA VAL A 278 67.57 -34.12 69.28
C VAL A 278 68.34 -35.43 69.30
N LYS A 279 68.46 -36.12 68.16
CA LYS A 279 69.24 -37.35 68.04
C LYS A 279 70.71 -37.13 68.40
N ASN A 280 71.35 -36.10 67.82
CA ASN A 280 72.73 -35.75 68.14
C ASN A 280 72.91 -35.42 69.62
N LEU A 281 72.01 -34.61 70.20
CA LEU A 281 72.05 -34.31 71.63
C LEU A 281 71.84 -35.57 72.49
N THR A 282 71.03 -36.52 72.04
CA THR A 282 70.82 -37.80 72.74
C THR A 282 72.08 -38.68 72.68
N GLU A 283 72.77 -38.70 71.53
CA GLU A 283 74.06 -39.40 71.38
C GLU A 283 75.16 -38.74 72.22
N GLU A 284 75.22 -37.41 72.28
CA GLU A 284 76.11 -36.66 73.17
C GLU A 284 75.80 -36.95 74.65
N MET A 285 74.52 -37.00 75.03
CA MET A 285 74.10 -37.39 76.38
C MET A 285 74.55 -38.82 76.71
N ALA A 286 74.39 -39.78 75.81
CA ALA A 286 74.86 -41.14 76.02
C ALA A 286 76.39 -41.23 76.16
N ALA A 287 77.14 -40.44 75.37
CA ALA A 287 78.60 -40.35 75.50
C ALA A 287 79.02 -39.70 76.83
N LEU A 288 78.29 -38.69 77.29
CA LEU A 288 78.47 -38.09 78.61
C LEU A 288 78.14 -39.10 79.72
N ASP A 289 77.09 -39.90 79.58
CA ASP A 289 76.74 -40.96 80.53
C ASP A 289 77.82 -42.07 80.58
N GLU A 290 78.40 -42.46 79.44
CA GLU A 290 79.56 -43.37 79.42
C GLU A 290 80.78 -42.75 80.11
N THR A 291 81.00 -41.46 79.93
CA THR A 291 82.09 -40.72 80.58
C THR A 291 81.87 -40.64 82.09
N ILE A 292 80.64 -40.37 82.52
CA ILE A 292 80.23 -40.42 83.93
C ILE A 292 80.41 -41.84 84.49
N ALA A 293 80.04 -42.88 83.75
CA ALA A 293 80.24 -44.27 84.17
C ALA A 293 81.74 -44.61 84.33
N LYS A 294 82.60 -44.15 83.41
CA LYS A 294 84.06 -44.27 83.52
C LYS A 294 84.60 -43.53 84.75
N LEU A 295 84.22 -42.27 84.93
CA LEU A 295 84.60 -41.48 86.11
C LEU A 295 84.09 -42.09 87.42
N THR A 296 82.90 -42.70 87.41
CA THR A 296 82.35 -43.41 88.57
C THR A 296 83.13 -44.68 88.86
N LYS A 297 83.59 -45.39 87.83
CA LYS A 297 84.46 -46.58 87.96
C LYS A 297 85.86 -46.21 88.44
N GLU A 298 86.44 -45.13 87.94
CA GLU A 298 87.70 -44.55 88.44
C GLU A 298 87.57 -44.07 89.88
N LYS A 299 86.46 -43.40 90.23
CA LYS A 299 86.17 -43.00 91.61
C LYS A 299 86.09 -44.20 92.55
N LYS A 300 85.46 -45.30 92.11
CA LYS A 300 85.38 -46.54 92.89
C LYS A 300 86.75 -47.21 93.04
N ALA A 301 87.55 -47.24 91.97
CA ALA A 301 88.94 -47.73 92.03
C ALA A 301 89.82 -46.86 92.95
N LEU A 302 89.62 -45.54 92.96
CA LEU A 302 90.28 -44.61 93.88
C LEU A 302 89.82 -44.81 95.33
N GLN A 303 88.54 -45.12 95.58
CA GLN A 303 88.04 -45.47 96.91
C GLN A 303 88.59 -46.82 97.40
N GLU A 304 88.70 -47.82 96.52
CA GLU A 304 89.30 -49.13 96.84
C GLU A 304 90.81 -49.00 97.09
N ALA A 305 91.52 -48.19 96.30
CA ALA A 305 92.92 -47.84 96.55
C ALA A 305 93.08 -47.07 97.88
N HIS A 306 92.18 -46.12 98.18
CA HIS A 306 92.21 -45.38 99.44
C HIS A 306 91.98 -46.29 100.66
N GLN A 307 91.08 -47.27 100.56
CA GLN A 307 90.83 -48.25 101.63
C GLN A 307 92.03 -49.18 101.83
N GLN A 308 92.70 -49.60 100.75
CA GLN A 308 93.94 -50.38 100.82
C GLN A 308 95.06 -49.60 101.53
N THR A 309 95.21 -48.30 101.24
CA THR A 309 96.19 -47.43 101.92
C THR A 309 95.84 -47.19 103.40
N LEU A 310 94.55 -47.21 103.75
CA LEU A 310 94.08 -47.12 105.13
C LEU A 310 94.40 -48.40 105.93
N ASP A 311 94.25 -49.57 105.30
CA ASP A 311 94.58 -50.87 105.92
C ASP A 311 96.11 -51.06 106.06
N ASP A 312 96.91 -50.55 105.12
CA ASP A 312 98.39 -50.54 105.20
C ASP A 312 98.91 -49.56 106.27
N LEU A 313 98.22 -48.42 106.49
CA LEU A 313 98.57 -47.47 107.55
C LEU A 313 98.25 -48.04 108.94
N GLN A 314 97.17 -48.81 109.09
CA GLN A 314 96.82 -49.50 110.34
C GLN A 314 97.84 -50.61 110.70
N ALA A 315 98.41 -51.29 109.70
CA ALA A 315 99.46 -52.31 109.89
C ALA A 315 100.83 -51.71 110.30
N GLU A 316 101.11 -50.46 109.93
CA GLU A 316 102.32 -49.75 110.34
C GLU A 316 102.15 -48.99 111.67
N GLU A 317 100.92 -48.56 112.04
CA GLU A 317 100.62 -48.04 113.40
C GLU A 317 100.75 -49.12 114.51
N ASP A 318 100.45 -50.39 114.20
CA ASP A 318 100.61 -51.51 115.15
C ASP A 318 102.08 -51.97 115.34
N LYS A 319 103.00 -51.58 114.44
CA LYS A 319 104.46 -51.79 114.60
C LYS A 319 105.17 -50.67 115.36
N VAL A 320 104.63 -49.45 115.36
CA VAL A 320 105.23 -48.28 116.03
C VAL A 320 104.90 -48.22 117.53
N ASN A 321 103.81 -48.85 117.97
CA ASN A 321 103.40 -48.94 119.37
C ASN A 321 104.21 -49.92 120.26
N THR A 322 105.12 -50.70 119.67
CA THR A 322 106.02 -51.62 120.41
C THR A 322 107.51 -51.19 120.42
N LEU A 323 107.87 -50.08 119.77
CA LEU A 323 109.24 -49.52 119.78
C LEU A 323 109.33 -48.08 120.32
N THR A 324 108.27 -47.61 120.99
CA THR A 324 108.25 -46.34 121.76
C THR A 324 108.14 -46.61 123.27
N LYS A 325 108.92 -47.58 123.77
CA LYS A 325 109.12 -47.85 125.22
C LYS A 325 110.57 -48.11 125.64
N ALA A 326 111.53 -47.83 124.76
CA ALA A 326 112.92 -47.71 125.15
C ALA A 326 113.66 -46.80 124.17
N LYS A 327 113.79 -45.53 124.53
CA LYS A 327 115.09 -44.82 124.62
C LYS A 327 114.87 -43.31 124.64
N THR A 328 114.26 -42.87 125.73
CA THR A 328 114.50 -41.56 126.32
C THR A 328 115.93 -41.55 126.85
N LYS A 329 116.90 -41.06 126.06
CA LYS A 329 118.08 -40.35 126.60
C LYS A 329 118.92 -39.72 125.49
N LEU A 330 119.08 -38.41 125.65
CA LEU A 330 120.03 -37.48 125.02
C LEU A 330 119.54 -36.90 123.69
N GLU A 331 118.86 -35.75 123.70
CA GLU A 331 119.37 -34.37 123.94
C GLU A 331 120.32 -33.92 122.82
N GLN A 332 119.83 -33.02 121.96
CA GLN A 332 120.19 -31.59 121.93
C GLN A 332 121.44 -31.37 121.03
N GLN A 333 121.55 -30.39 120.14
CA GLN A 333 120.96 -29.05 120.07
C GLN A 333 121.38 -28.45 118.68
N VAL A 334 120.52 -27.67 118.00
CA VAL A 334 120.67 -26.21 117.71
C VAL A 334 121.55 -25.87 116.48
N ASP A 335 121.28 -24.91 115.60
CA ASP A 335 120.24 -23.85 115.51
C ASP A 335 120.19 -23.26 114.08
N ASP A 336 119.16 -22.40 113.90
CA ASP A 336 118.97 -21.26 112.98
C ASP A 336 118.17 -21.46 111.67
N VAL A 337 116.87 -21.06 111.58
CA VAL A 337 116.27 -19.68 111.51
C VAL A 337 116.17 -19.23 110.02
N ASN A 338 115.07 -18.80 109.39
CA ASN A 338 113.89 -17.99 109.76
C ASN A 338 112.76 -18.14 108.70
N MET A 339 111.48 -18.37 109.07
CA MET A 339 110.32 -17.43 109.18
C MET A 339 109.67 -17.00 107.84
N LYS A 340 108.43 -17.43 107.50
CA LYS A 340 107.08 -16.83 107.79
C LYS A 340 106.83 -15.49 107.06
N ASP A 341 105.67 -15.06 106.56
CA ASP A 341 104.26 -15.50 106.55
C ASP A 341 103.50 -14.56 105.55
N PHE A 342 102.37 -15.04 105.01
CA PHE A 342 101.13 -14.30 104.68
C PHE A 342 100.88 -13.50 103.37
N GLU A 343 99.85 -14.00 102.67
CA GLU A 343 98.75 -13.43 101.85
C GLU A 343 98.74 -12.00 101.24
N ILE A 344 98.24 -11.99 99.99
CA ILE A 344 97.28 -11.05 99.35
C ILE A 344 97.64 -9.54 99.37
N SER A 345 97.97 -8.99 98.20
CA SER A 345 97.00 -8.31 97.32
C SER A 345 97.69 -7.49 96.23
N GLN A 346 97.09 -7.55 95.05
CA GLN A 346 97.14 -6.53 93.99
C GLN A 346 98.48 -6.27 93.30
N ILE A 347 98.65 -6.79 92.08
CA ILE A 347 98.12 -6.27 90.81
C ILE A 347 99.24 -5.51 90.09
N GLN A 348 99.19 -5.68 88.77
CA GLN A 348 99.76 -4.86 87.72
C GLN A 348 101.19 -5.15 87.30
N SER A 349 101.21 -5.60 86.05
CA SER A 349 102.14 -5.20 85.00
C SER A 349 103.39 -6.04 84.94
N LYS A 350 103.71 -6.73 83.85
CA LYS A 350 103.17 -6.80 82.48
C LYS A 350 103.95 -7.99 81.88
N ILE A 351 103.28 -8.87 81.16
CA ILE A 351 103.27 -8.87 79.69
C ILE A 351 104.68 -9.02 79.11
N GLU A 352 104.86 -10.13 78.38
CA GLU A 352 105.86 -10.47 77.35
C GLU A 352 106.17 -11.97 77.55
N ASP A 353 105.26 -12.89 77.18
CA ASP A 353 105.41 -13.61 75.89
C ASP A 353 104.15 -14.45 75.50
N GLU A 354 103.02 -13.82 75.16
CA GLU A 354 101.96 -14.51 74.41
C GLU A 354 101.36 -13.62 73.31
N GLN A 355 102.18 -13.37 72.28
CA GLN A 355 101.83 -12.55 71.13
C GLN A 355 101.97 -13.31 69.79
N ALA A 356 101.49 -14.56 69.70
CA ALA A 356 101.54 -15.31 68.43
C ALA A 356 100.38 -16.26 68.09
N LEU A 357 99.34 -16.43 68.93
CA LEU A 357 98.22 -17.35 68.61
C LEU A 357 96.86 -16.66 68.37
N GLY A 358 96.70 -15.40 68.78
CA GLY A 358 95.45 -14.64 68.63
C GLY A 358 95.13 -14.15 67.21
N MET A 359 96.14 -13.94 66.35
CA MET A 359 95.91 -13.44 64.97
C MET A 359 95.49 -14.54 63.97
N GLN A 360 95.73 -15.82 64.26
CA GLN A 360 95.37 -16.90 63.33
C GLN A 360 93.90 -17.35 63.44
N LEU A 361 93.25 -17.17 64.58
CA LEU A 361 91.85 -17.56 64.79
C LEU A 361 90.83 -16.49 64.38
N GLN A 362 91.24 -15.22 64.25
CA GLN A 362 90.36 -14.12 63.84
C GLN A 362 90.26 -13.95 62.31
N LYS A 363 91.16 -14.57 61.53
CA LYS A 363 91.11 -14.60 60.05
C LYS A 363 90.21 -15.72 59.51
N LYS A 364 90.16 -16.87 60.19
CA LYS A 364 89.35 -18.04 59.81
C LYS A 364 87.85 -17.87 60.08
N ILE A 365 87.48 -17.00 61.03
CA ILE A 365 86.09 -16.65 61.33
C ILE A 365 85.50 -15.67 60.29
N LYS A 366 86.32 -14.80 59.68
CA LYS A 366 85.84 -13.87 58.63
C LYS A 366 85.70 -14.49 57.24
N GLU A 367 86.45 -15.55 56.92
CA GLU A 367 86.30 -16.28 55.63
C GLU A 367 85.09 -17.24 55.62
N LEU A 368 84.74 -17.86 56.76
CA LEU A 368 83.59 -18.78 56.85
C LEU A 368 82.23 -18.09 57.07
N GLN A 369 82.20 -16.80 57.40
CA GLN A 369 80.97 -15.99 57.46
C GLN A 369 80.66 -15.21 56.17
N ALA A 370 81.57 -15.23 55.19
CA ALA A 370 81.37 -14.55 53.90
C ALA A 370 80.86 -15.50 52.79
N SER A 371 81.23 -16.79 52.79
CA SER A 371 80.78 -17.72 51.74
C SER A 371 79.33 -18.17 51.90
N ALA A 372 78.89 -18.54 53.12
CA ALA A 372 77.51 -18.98 53.37
C ALA A 372 76.46 -17.86 53.15
N ARG A 373 76.83 -16.61 53.44
CA ARG A 373 75.93 -15.45 53.27
C ARG A 373 75.86 -14.97 51.81
N ILE A 374 76.88 -15.25 51.00
CA ILE A 374 76.85 -14.95 49.56
C ILE A 374 76.05 -16.03 48.82
N GLU A 375 76.21 -17.30 49.17
CA GLU A 375 75.48 -18.41 48.55
C GLU A 375 73.97 -18.35 48.88
N GLU A 376 73.60 -18.04 50.14
CA GLU A 376 72.19 -17.80 50.52
C GLU A 376 71.57 -16.60 49.79
N LEU A 377 72.32 -15.49 49.64
CA LEU A 377 71.84 -14.31 48.90
C LEU A 377 71.78 -14.54 47.38
N GLU A 378 72.66 -15.38 46.82
CA GLU A 378 72.61 -15.77 45.41
C GLU A 378 71.44 -16.72 45.13
N GLU A 379 71.17 -17.68 46.02
CA GLU A 379 70.03 -18.58 45.93
C GLU A 379 68.69 -17.84 46.14
N GLU A 380 68.66 -16.84 47.03
CA GLU A 380 67.49 -15.98 47.26
C GLU A 380 67.25 -15.01 46.08
N ILE A 381 68.31 -14.49 45.44
CA ILE A 381 68.20 -13.70 44.20
C ILE A 381 67.73 -14.57 43.02
N GLU A 382 68.16 -15.82 42.93
CA GLU A 382 67.73 -16.72 41.85
C GLU A 382 66.29 -17.23 42.06
N ALA A 383 65.88 -17.46 43.32
CA ALA A 383 64.49 -17.70 43.70
C ALA A 383 63.61 -16.47 43.39
N GLU A 384 64.07 -15.27 43.70
CA GLU A 384 63.35 -14.03 43.39
C GLU A 384 63.28 -13.77 41.87
N ARG A 385 64.34 -14.10 41.11
CA ARG A 385 64.33 -14.02 39.65
C ARG A 385 63.34 -15.00 39.01
N THR A 386 63.29 -16.24 39.51
CA THR A 386 62.34 -17.24 39.00
C THR A 386 60.90 -16.92 39.40
N SER A 387 60.66 -16.41 40.61
CA SER A 387 59.37 -15.89 41.06
C SER A 387 58.93 -14.69 40.21
N ARG A 388 59.82 -13.73 39.97
CA ARG A 388 59.57 -12.57 39.13
C ARG A 388 59.31 -12.95 37.66
N ALA A 389 60.04 -13.92 37.12
CA ALA A 389 59.78 -14.42 35.77
C ALA A 389 58.41 -15.10 35.65
N LYS A 390 57.96 -15.84 36.67
CA LYS A 390 56.61 -16.41 36.73
C LYS A 390 55.55 -15.32 36.85
N ALA A 391 55.76 -14.31 37.69
CA ALA A 391 54.87 -13.18 37.83
C ALA A 391 54.79 -12.33 36.54
N GLU A 392 55.91 -12.14 35.84
CA GLU A 392 55.95 -11.47 34.53
C GLU A 392 55.23 -12.27 33.45
N LYS A 393 55.36 -13.60 33.47
CA LYS A 393 54.63 -14.49 32.57
C LYS A 393 53.12 -14.43 32.84
N HIS A 394 52.69 -14.55 34.10
CA HIS A 394 51.28 -14.40 34.47
C HIS A 394 50.73 -13.02 34.15
N ARG A 395 51.52 -11.96 34.34
CA ARG A 395 51.11 -10.60 33.94
C ARG A 395 50.96 -10.50 32.42
N ALA A 396 51.85 -11.11 31.64
CA ALA A 396 51.74 -11.15 30.19
C ALA A 396 50.53 -11.97 29.72
N ASP A 397 50.28 -13.13 30.35
CA ASP A 397 49.12 -13.98 30.07
C ASP A 397 47.81 -13.25 30.40
N LEU A 398 47.71 -12.60 31.57
CA LEU A 398 46.56 -11.78 31.96
C LEU A 398 46.37 -10.55 31.07
N SER A 399 47.45 -9.89 30.63
CA SER A 399 47.35 -8.81 29.65
C SER A 399 46.80 -9.32 28.32
N ARG A 400 47.23 -10.50 27.87
CA ARG A 400 46.74 -11.11 26.64
C ARG A 400 45.28 -11.51 26.75
N GLU A 401 44.87 -12.09 27.87
CA GLU A 401 43.47 -12.42 28.14
C GLU A 401 42.60 -11.17 28.22
N LEU A 402 43.09 -10.08 28.82
CA LEU A 402 42.39 -8.79 28.83
C LEU A 402 42.22 -8.21 27.42
N GLU A 403 43.24 -8.33 26.58
CA GLU A 403 43.21 -7.88 25.19
C GLU A 403 42.23 -8.75 24.37
N GLU A 404 42.23 -10.07 24.58
CA GLU A 404 41.32 -11.02 23.93
C GLU A 404 39.85 -10.85 24.39
N ILE A 405 39.62 -10.51 25.65
CA ILE A 405 38.28 -10.13 26.17
C ILE A 405 37.85 -8.77 25.61
N SER A 406 38.77 -7.81 25.48
CA SER A 406 38.48 -6.49 24.91
C SER A 406 38.11 -6.59 23.43
N GLU A 407 38.85 -7.38 22.65
CA GLU A 407 38.51 -7.67 21.24
C GLU A 407 37.13 -8.32 21.12
N ARG A 408 36.83 -9.34 21.96
CA ARG A 408 35.49 -9.97 21.97
C ARG A 408 34.38 -9.01 22.36
N LEU A 409 34.64 -8.09 23.29
CA LEU A 409 33.66 -7.07 23.70
C LEU A 409 33.42 -6.06 22.57
N GLU A 410 34.47 -5.67 21.85
CA GLU A 410 34.38 -4.77 20.70
C GLU A 410 33.65 -5.42 19.52
N GLU A 411 33.93 -6.70 19.25
CA GLU A 411 33.19 -7.51 18.27
C GLU A 411 31.71 -7.69 18.65
N ALA A 412 31.41 -8.00 19.92
CA ALA A 412 30.04 -8.10 20.42
C ALA A 412 29.30 -6.75 20.35
N GLY A 413 30.00 -5.65 20.66
CA GLY A 413 29.49 -4.29 20.51
C GLY A 413 29.18 -3.94 19.05
N GLY A 414 30.06 -4.32 18.12
CA GLY A 414 29.87 -4.17 16.68
C GLY A 414 28.69 -5.00 16.15
N ALA A 415 28.57 -6.26 16.58
CA ALA A 415 27.44 -7.13 16.23
C ALA A 415 26.10 -6.56 16.75
N THR A 416 26.08 -6.03 17.97
CA THR A 416 24.89 -5.39 18.56
C THR A 416 24.53 -4.11 17.80
N ALA A 417 25.51 -3.28 17.43
CA ALA A 417 25.28 -2.08 16.63
C ALA A 417 24.73 -2.41 15.24
N ALA A 418 25.29 -3.41 14.56
CA ALA A 418 24.79 -3.89 13.27
C ALA A 418 23.36 -4.43 13.37
N GLN A 419 23.03 -5.14 14.46
CA GLN A 419 21.69 -5.64 14.72
C GLN A 419 20.69 -4.50 14.97
N ILE A 420 21.08 -3.47 15.73
CA ILE A 420 20.25 -2.27 15.97
C ILE A 420 19.98 -1.53 14.66
N ASP A 421 21.00 -1.35 13.81
CA ASP A 421 20.82 -0.69 12.52
C ASP A 421 19.97 -1.53 11.55
N MET A 422 20.12 -2.86 11.56
CA MET A 422 19.21 -3.76 10.84
C MET A 422 17.77 -3.65 11.34
N ASN A 423 17.56 -3.59 12.65
CA ASN A 423 16.23 -3.42 13.23
C ASN A 423 15.64 -2.05 12.90
N LYS A 424 16.40 -0.96 12.96
CA LYS A 424 15.96 0.37 12.50
C LYS A 424 15.57 0.37 11.03
N LYS A 425 16.32 -0.35 10.18
CA LYS A 425 16.03 -0.45 8.75
C LYS A 425 14.77 -1.26 8.50
N ARG A 426 14.58 -2.37 9.21
CA ARG A 426 13.33 -3.16 9.22
C ARG A 426 12.13 -2.34 9.70
N GLU A 427 12.30 -1.56 10.76
CA GLU A 427 11.26 -0.66 11.30
C GLU A 427 10.87 0.41 10.27
N ALA A 428 11.87 1.01 9.60
CA ALA A 428 11.64 1.99 8.54
C ALA A 428 10.95 1.37 7.31
N GLU A 429 11.34 0.16 6.90
CA GLU A 429 10.69 -0.60 5.84
C GLU A 429 9.26 -0.99 6.22
N PHE A 430 9.03 -1.37 7.47
CA PHE A 430 7.69 -1.68 7.98
C PHE A 430 6.79 -0.45 7.97
N GLN A 431 7.28 0.69 8.45
CA GLN A 431 6.56 1.96 8.36
C GLN A 431 6.27 2.38 6.91
N LYS A 432 7.22 2.14 6.00
CA LYS A 432 7.03 2.40 4.57
C LYS A 432 5.93 1.50 3.99
N MET A 433 6.02 0.18 4.21
CA MET A 433 4.99 -0.76 3.74
C MET A 433 3.61 -0.45 4.33
N ARG A 434 3.55 0.02 5.58
CA ARG A 434 2.30 0.44 6.20
C ARG A 434 1.71 1.68 5.51
N ARG A 435 2.52 2.68 5.18
CA ARG A 435 2.07 3.86 4.40
C ARG A 435 1.63 3.46 3.00
N ASP A 436 2.40 2.61 2.32
CA ASP A 436 2.08 2.13 0.97
C ASP A 436 0.74 1.35 0.99
N LEU A 437 0.48 0.57 2.05
CA LEU A 437 -0.80 -0.14 2.25
C LEU A 437 -1.96 0.82 2.53
N GLU A 438 -1.77 1.82 3.39
CA GLU A 438 -2.79 2.85 3.67
C GLU A 438 -3.12 3.66 2.41
N GLU A 439 -2.12 4.02 1.60
CA GLU A 439 -2.29 4.75 0.34
C GLU A 439 -2.98 3.89 -0.72
N ALA A 440 -2.59 2.62 -0.86
CA ALA A 440 -3.28 1.66 -1.73
C ALA A 440 -4.73 1.44 -1.32
N THR A 441 -5.01 1.38 -0.01
CA THR A 441 -6.38 1.23 0.52
C THR A 441 -7.22 2.47 0.21
N LEU A 442 -6.70 3.67 0.46
CA LEU A 442 -7.35 4.94 0.09
C LEU A 442 -7.63 5.03 -1.41
N GLN A 443 -6.69 4.60 -2.25
CA GLN A 443 -6.86 4.60 -3.69
C GLN A 443 -7.92 3.57 -4.14
N HIS A 444 -7.96 2.40 -3.51
CA HIS A 444 -9.01 1.40 -3.74
C HIS A 444 -10.39 1.92 -3.32
N GLU A 445 -10.52 2.53 -2.15
CA GLU A 445 -11.77 3.15 -1.69
C GLU A 445 -12.23 4.29 -2.61
N ALA A 446 -11.31 5.16 -3.03
CA ALA A 446 -11.61 6.24 -3.97
C ALA A 446 -12.10 5.68 -5.33
N THR A 447 -11.47 4.62 -5.83
CA THR A 447 -11.86 3.96 -7.09
C THR A 447 -13.23 3.29 -6.94
N ALA A 448 -13.47 2.59 -5.84
CA ALA A 448 -14.75 1.96 -5.54
C ALA A 448 -15.87 3.01 -5.39
N ALA A 449 -15.61 4.13 -4.72
CA ALA A 449 -16.55 5.23 -4.60
C ALA A 449 -16.86 5.88 -5.96
N ALA A 450 -15.85 6.08 -6.81
CA ALA A 450 -16.05 6.60 -8.16
C ALA A 450 -16.89 5.65 -9.04
N LEU A 451 -16.64 4.33 -8.95
CA LEU A 451 -17.43 3.31 -9.65
C LEU A 451 -18.87 3.26 -9.15
N ARG A 452 -19.09 3.28 -7.82
CA ARG A 452 -20.44 3.35 -7.23
C ARG A 452 -21.20 4.58 -7.68
N LYS A 453 -20.53 5.75 -7.70
CA LYS A 453 -21.13 7.00 -8.19
C LYS A 453 -21.49 6.88 -9.68
N LYS A 454 -20.59 6.39 -10.52
CA LYS A 454 -20.85 6.20 -11.95
C LYS A 454 -22.01 5.22 -12.20
N HIS A 455 -22.09 4.14 -11.42
CA HIS A 455 -23.21 3.20 -11.49
C HIS A 455 -24.53 3.85 -11.08
N ALA A 456 -24.54 4.64 -10.00
CA ALA A 456 -25.71 5.39 -9.55
C ALA A 456 -26.18 6.40 -10.60
N ASP A 457 -25.25 7.20 -11.16
CA ASP A 457 -25.54 8.17 -12.21
C ASP A 457 -26.12 7.48 -13.47
N SER A 458 -25.51 6.38 -13.90
CA SER A 458 -26.01 5.61 -15.07
C SER A 458 -27.36 4.95 -14.80
N THR A 459 -27.62 4.50 -13.57
CA THR A 459 -28.92 3.92 -13.17
C THR A 459 -30.00 5.01 -13.17
N ALA A 460 -29.68 6.21 -12.69
CA ALA A 460 -30.60 7.35 -12.72
C ALA A 460 -30.92 7.77 -14.17
N GLU A 461 -29.91 7.83 -15.04
CA GLU A 461 -30.11 8.17 -16.47
C GLU A 461 -30.98 7.12 -17.19
N LEU A 462 -30.76 5.83 -16.93
CA LEU A 462 -31.63 4.76 -17.44
C LEU A 462 -33.04 4.85 -16.88
N GLY A 463 -33.19 5.22 -15.60
CA GLY A 463 -34.48 5.50 -14.97
C GLY A 463 -35.25 6.62 -15.68
N GLU A 464 -34.60 7.75 -15.95
CA GLU A 464 -35.20 8.86 -16.70
C GLU A 464 -35.57 8.46 -18.15
N GLN A 465 -34.75 7.63 -18.80
CA GLN A 465 -35.07 7.10 -20.13
C GLN A 465 -36.31 6.20 -20.10
N ILE A 466 -36.45 5.34 -19.09
CA ILE A 466 -37.63 4.49 -18.89
C ILE A 466 -38.87 5.35 -18.67
N ASP A 467 -38.79 6.36 -17.81
CA ASP A 467 -39.91 7.27 -17.54
C ASP A 467 -40.33 8.06 -18.79
N ASN A 468 -39.36 8.51 -19.59
CA ASN A 468 -39.62 9.18 -20.85
C ASN A 468 -40.30 8.23 -21.86
N LEU A 469 -39.81 6.98 -21.98
CA LEU A 469 -40.43 5.96 -22.83
C LEU A 469 -41.85 5.60 -22.37
N GLN A 470 -42.10 5.53 -21.06
CA GLN A 470 -43.45 5.30 -20.53
C GLN A 470 -44.41 6.45 -20.86
N ARG A 471 -43.97 7.72 -20.77
CA ARG A 471 -44.78 8.87 -21.19
C ARG A 471 -45.08 8.86 -22.68
N VAL A 472 -44.08 8.56 -23.51
CA VAL A 472 -44.27 8.44 -24.97
C VAL A 472 -45.23 7.29 -25.28
N LYS A 473 -45.10 6.14 -24.61
CA LYS A 473 -46.01 5.01 -24.75
C LYS A 473 -47.46 5.39 -24.41
N GLN A 474 -47.70 6.05 -23.27
CA GLN A 474 -49.04 6.49 -22.89
C GLN A 474 -49.64 7.47 -23.91
N LYS A 475 -48.82 8.38 -24.44
CA LYS A 475 -49.24 9.32 -25.48
C LYS A 475 -49.66 8.57 -26.76
N LEU A 476 -48.84 7.62 -27.21
CA LEU A 476 -49.13 6.80 -28.39
C LEU A 476 -50.35 5.89 -28.19
N GLU A 477 -50.56 5.35 -26.99
CA GLU A 477 -51.77 4.58 -26.66
C GLU A 477 -53.03 5.45 -26.73
N LYS A 478 -52.94 6.71 -26.28
CA LYS A 478 -54.03 7.67 -26.40
C LYS A 478 -54.31 8.03 -27.86
N GLU A 479 -53.30 8.41 -28.63
CA GLU A 479 -53.42 8.72 -30.07
C GLU A 479 -54.00 7.51 -30.84
N LYS A 480 -53.56 6.28 -30.51
CA LYS A 480 -54.12 5.05 -31.08
C LYS A 480 -55.61 4.89 -30.78
N SER A 481 -56.04 5.22 -29.55
CA SER A 481 -57.46 5.14 -29.18
C SER A 481 -58.31 6.18 -29.90
N GLU A 482 -57.78 7.40 -30.06
CA GLU A 482 -58.44 8.49 -30.80
C GLU A 482 -58.61 8.12 -32.28
N LEU A 483 -57.54 7.66 -32.93
CA LEU A 483 -57.61 7.19 -34.33
C LEU A 483 -58.56 6.01 -34.51
N LYS A 484 -58.65 5.12 -33.51
CA LYS A 484 -59.60 4.00 -33.57
C LYS A 484 -61.05 4.50 -33.52
N MET A 485 -61.35 5.49 -32.69
CA MET A 485 -62.67 6.12 -32.65
C MET A 485 -63.00 6.84 -33.98
N GLU A 486 -62.04 7.55 -34.57
CA GLU A 486 -62.22 8.19 -35.89
C GLU A 486 -62.50 7.15 -36.99
N ILE A 487 -61.81 6.00 -36.98
CA ILE A 487 -62.06 4.90 -37.92
C ILE A 487 -63.48 4.35 -37.74
N ASP A 488 -63.92 4.12 -36.51
CA ASP A 488 -65.25 3.59 -36.21
C ASP A 488 -66.35 4.59 -36.65
N ASP A 489 -66.16 5.89 -36.41
CA ASP A 489 -67.07 6.96 -36.85
C ASP A 489 -67.13 7.08 -38.39
N LEU A 490 -65.97 7.03 -39.06
CA LEU A 490 -65.90 7.05 -40.52
C LEU A 490 -66.55 5.81 -41.14
N ALA A 491 -66.36 4.62 -40.55
CA ALA A 491 -67.01 3.39 -40.99
C ALA A 491 -68.54 3.48 -40.87
N SER A 492 -69.05 4.00 -39.75
CA SER A 492 -70.48 4.26 -39.53
C SER A 492 -71.04 5.25 -40.56
N ASN A 493 -70.33 6.35 -40.80
CA ASN A 493 -70.70 7.34 -41.83
C ASN A 493 -70.72 6.73 -43.24
N MET A 494 -69.72 5.91 -43.58
CA MET A 494 -69.67 5.22 -44.87
C MET A 494 -70.85 4.26 -45.05
N GLU A 495 -71.26 3.54 -44.00
CA GLU A 495 -72.42 2.65 -44.05
C GLU A 495 -73.73 3.43 -44.24
N SER A 496 -73.88 4.56 -43.55
CA SER A 496 -75.00 5.49 -43.72
C SER A 496 -75.09 6.03 -45.16
N VAL A 497 -73.97 6.51 -45.70
CA VAL A 497 -73.88 6.99 -47.09
C VAL A 497 -74.18 5.88 -48.09
N SER A 498 -73.70 4.66 -47.85
CA SER A 498 -73.98 3.50 -48.69
C SER A 498 -75.48 3.17 -48.72
N LYS A 499 -76.15 3.18 -47.56
CA LYS A 499 -77.62 2.99 -47.48
C LYS A 499 -78.38 4.10 -48.20
N ALA A 500 -77.96 5.36 -48.03
CA ALA A 500 -78.57 6.50 -48.71
C ALA A 500 -78.38 6.41 -50.24
N LYS A 501 -77.19 6.01 -50.69
CA LYS A 501 -76.89 5.76 -52.11
C LYS A 501 -77.79 4.67 -52.69
N ALA A 502 -77.92 3.52 -52.02
CA ALA A 502 -78.78 2.43 -52.48
C ALA A 502 -80.26 2.86 -52.58
N SER A 503 -80.74 3.67 -51.63
CA SER A 503 -82.09 4.25 -51.67
C SER A 503 -82.26 5.19 -52.89
N LEU A 504 -81.30 6.08 -53.12
CA LEU A 504 -81.29 6.99 -54.27
C LEU A 504 -81.24 6.24 -55.61
N GLU A 505 -80.42 5.19 -55.73
CA GLU A 505 -80.37 4.35 -56.93
C GLU A 505 -81.71 3.67 -57.21
N LYS A 506 -82.39 3.17 -56.16
CA LYS A 506 -83.73 2.60 -56.29
C LYS A 506 -84.76 3.65 -56.76
N THR A 507 -84.66 4.88 -56.26
CA THR A 507 -85.55 5.96 -56.69
C THR A 507 -85.26 6.41 -58.12
N CYS A 508 -83.99 6.51 -58.51
CA CYS A 508 -83.59 6.79 -59.89
C CYS A 508 -84.15 5.75 -60.86
N ARG A 509 -84.01 4.44 -60.57
CA ARG A 509 -84.58 3.38 -61.41
C ARG A 509 -86.10 3.51 -61.55
N ALA A 510 -86.82 3.76 -60.46
CA ALA A 510 -88.26 3.97 -60.51
C ALA A 510 -88.67 5.19 -61.37
N LEU A 511 -87.90 6.28 -61.32
CA LEU A 511 -88.13 7.45 -62.17
C LEU A 511 -87.79 7.18 -63.63
N GLU A 512 -86.77 6.36 -63.92
CA GLU A 512 -86.43 5.91 -65.28
C GLU A 512 -87.54 5.04 -65.86
N ASP A 513 -88.11 4.12 -65.07
CA ASP A 513 -89.25 3.28 -65.47
C ASP A 513 -90.48 4.15 -65.78
N GLN A 514 -90.82 5.11 -64.91
CA GLN A 514 -91.91 6.06 -65.14
C GLN A 514 -91.69 6.91 -66.39
N LEU A 515 -90.46 7.34 -66.66
CA LEU A 515 -90.13 8.09 -67.87
C LEU A 515 -90.34 7.22 -69.12
N SER A 516 -89.97 5.94 -69.08
CA SER A 516 -90.18 4.98 -70.16
C SER A 516 -91.68 4.75 -70.44
N GLU A 517 -92.49 4.63 -69.39
CA GLU A 517 -93.96 4.53 -69.52
C GLU A 517 -94.57 5.80 -70.14
N ILE A 518 -94.11 6.98 -69.74
CA ILE A 518 -94.60 8.23 -70.32
C ILE A 518 -94.21 8.34 -71.80
N LYS A 519 -92.97 7.97 -72.16
CA LYS A 519 -92.53 7.96 -73.57
C LYS A 519 -93.34 6.99 -74.43
N THR A 520 -93.62 5.78 -73.94
CA THR A 520 -94.45 4.82 -74.69
C THR A 520 -95.87 5.34 -74.88
N LYS A 521 -96.47 5.96 -73.86
CA LYS A 521 -97.77 6.65 -73.99
C LYS A 521 -97.72 7.83 -74.97
N GLU A 522 -96.64 8.61 -74.95
CA GLU A 522 -96.42 9.70 -75.91
C GLU A 522 -96.38 9.17 -77.35
N GLU A 523 -95.65 8.08 -77.60
CA GLU A 523 -95.61 7.42 -78.91
C GLU A 523 -96.98 6.89 -79.35
N GLU A 524 -97.76 6.30 -78.44
CA GLU A 524 -99.14 5.86 -78.70
C GLU A 524 -100.07 7.04 -79.04
N HIS A 525 -100.01 8.12 -78.26
CA HIS A 525 -100.76 9.33 -78.54
C HIS A 525 -100.35 9.95 -79.88
N GLN A 526 -99.06 9.96 -80.21
CA GLN A 526 -98.56 10.44 -81.49
C GLN A 526 -99.08 9.60 -82.66
N ARG A 527 -99.16 8.26 -82.51
CA ARG A 527 -99.81 7.38 -83.50
C ARG A 527 -101.30 7.70 -83.66
N MET A 528 -102.02 7.87 -82.56
CA MET A 528 -103.45 8.20 -82.58
C MET A 528 -103.71 9.56 -83.24
N ILE A 529 -102.86 10.57 -82.98
CA ILE A 529 -102.91 11.87 -83.65
C ILE A 529 -102.70 11.70 -85.16
N ASN A 530 -101.73 10.88 -85.58
CA ASN A 530 -101.47 10.61 -86.99
C ASN A 530 -102.66 9.92 -87.67
N ASP A 531 -103.28 8.93 -87.00
CA ASP A 531 -104.47 8.22 -87.51
C ASP A 531 -105.67 9.16 -87.66
N VAL A 532 -105.95 10.01 -86.66
CA VAL A 532 -107.02 11.01 -86.72
C VAL A 532 -106.75 12.03 -87.82
N ASN A 533 -105.50 12.49 -87.99
CA ASN A 533 -105.13 13.38 -89.09
C ASN A 533 -105.35 12.71 -90.45
N ALA A 534 -105.04 11.42 -90.59
CA ALA A 534 -105.28 10.66 -91.81
C ALA A 534 -106.78 10.48 -92.09
N GLN A 535 -107.60 10.17 -91.08
CA GLN A 535 -109.06 10.12 -91.20
C GLN A 535 -109.64 11.48 -91.60
N ARG A 536 -109.18 12.57 -90.97
CA ARG A 536 -109.58 13.94 -91.30
C ARG A 536 -109.27 14.25 -92.77
N ALA A 537 -108.08 13.87 -93.26
CA ALA A 537 -107.71 14.08 -94.66
C ALA A 537 -108.61 13.29 -95.63
N ARG A 538 -108.99 12.04 -95.29
CA ARG A 538 -109.95 11.26 -96.09
C ARG A 538 -111.33 11.91 -96.14
N LEU A 539 -111.88 12.25 -94.99
CA LEU A 539 -113.19 12.92 -94.89
C LEU A 539 -113.20 14.26 -95.62
N GLN A 540 -112.09 15.01 -95.59
CA GLN A 540 -111.96 16.28 -96.31
C GLN A 540 -111.89 16.06 -97.84
N THR A 541 -111.31 14.94 -98.29
CA THR A 541 -111.31 14.53 -99.69
C THR A 541 -112.72 14.13 -100.13
N GLU A 542 -113.40 13.28 -99.36
CA GLU A 542 -114.79 12.86 -99.60
C GLU A 542 -115.75 14.07 -99.63
N ALA A 543 -115.63 14.99 -98.67
CA ALA A 543 -116.40 16.23 -98.65
C ALA A 543 -116.15 17.09 -99.90
N GLY A 544 -114.90 17.14 -100.38
CA GLY A 544 -114.54 17.80 -101.63
C GLY A 544 -115.14 17.13 -102.87
N GLU A 545 -115.23 15.80 -102.89
CA GLU A 545 -115.88 15.04 -103.97
C GLU A 545 -117.40 15.23 -103.97
N TYR A 546 -118.05 15.17 -102.81
CA TYR A 546 -119.48 15.45 -102.66
C TYR A 546 -119.83 16.88 -103.08
N SER A 547 -118.99 17.85 -102.72
CA SER A 547 -119.19 19.25 -103.13
C SER A 547 -119.00 19.49 -104.64
N ARG A 548 -118.46 18.53 -105.40
CA ARG A 548 -118.41 18.57 -106.88
C ARG A 548 -119.59 17.85 -107.55
N GLN A 549 -120.39 17.09 -106.79
CA GLN A 549 -121.57 16.38 -107.29
C GLN A 549 -122.89 17.16 -107.11
N VAL A 550 -122.86 18.24 -106.34
CA VAL A 550 -123.91 19.28 -106.23
C VAL A 550 -123.52 20.45 -107.11
#